data_AF-A0A7R9XBC1-F1
#
_entry.id   AF-A0A7R9XBC1-F1
#
_cell.length_a   1.000
_cell.length_b   1.000
_cell.length_c   1.000
_cell.angle_alpha   90.00
_cell.angle_beta   90.00
_cell.angle_gamma   90.00
#
_symmetry.space_group_name_H-M   'P 1'
#
loop_
_entity.id
_entity.type
_entity.pdbx_description
1 polymer ?
#
loop_
_entity_poly.entity_id
_entity_poly.type
_entity_poly.pdbx_seq_one_letter_code
_entity_poly.pdbx_strand_id
1 'polypeptide(L)'
;SQEEPQQQSIVLSHLPSRNCSTSFTVEEHEVRRVLLVVNPRKANGPDGVPEKVLKSCAFQLAPIFTKIFNYSLAQLVIPTA
;
A
#
# COMPACT_ATOMS: atom_id res chain seq x y z
N SER A 1 2.30 -58.16 6.53
CA SER A 1 3.04 -57.93 5.28
C SER A 1 2.53 -56.63 4.70
N GLN A 2 3.21 -55.53 5.04
CA GLN A 2 4.14 -54.80 4.17
C GLN A 2 3.38 -53.69 3.42
N GLU A 3 3.83 -52.45 3.32
CA GLU A 3 4.82 -51.62 4.00
C GLU A 3 4.47 -50.18 3.55
N GLU A 4 4.67 -49.17 4.38
CA GLU A 4 4.58 -47.78 3.92
C GLU A 4 5.87 -47.40 3.17
N PRO A 5 5.82 -46.39 2.30
CA PRO A 5 6.92 -45.43 2.29
C PRO A 5 6.43 -44.01 2.61
N GLN A 6 6.83 -43.56 3.79
CA GLN A 6 6.88 -42.15 4.19
C GLN A 6 7.82 -41.35 3.26
N GLN A 7 7.59 -40.03 3.22
CA GLN A 7 8.42 -38.92 2.70
C GLN A 7 8.08 -38.46 1.26
N GLN A 8 7.90 -37.15 1.00
CA GLN A 8 8.76 -36.04 1.43
C GLN A 8 8.01 -34.78 1.91
N SER A 9 8.38 -34.36 3.12
CA SER A 9 8.32 -33.01 3.66
C SER A 9 9.16 -32.05 2.83
N ILE A 10 8.60 -30.91 2.42
CA ILE A 10 9.38 -29.69 2.14
C ILE A 10 8.73 -28.52 2.88
N VAL A 11 9.01 -28.45 4.18
CA VAL A 11 9.44 -27.24 4.89
C VAL A 11 8.71 -25.92 4.53
N LEU A 12 7.44 -25.78 4.92
CA LEU A 12 6.83 -24.45 5.09
C LEU A 12 7.23 -23.78 6.43
N SER A 13 8.13 -24.39 7.20
CA SER A 13 8.59 -23.88 8.51
C SER A 13 9.68 -22.80 8.44
N HIS A 14 10.05 -22.29 7.26
CA HIS A 14 11.06 -21.22 7.11
C HIS A 14 10.65 -20.08 6.18
N LEU A 15 9.37 -19.73 6.09
CA LEU A 15 9.12 -18.31 5.82
C LEU A 15 9.57 -17.56 7.08
N PRO A 16 10.56 -16.64 7.00
CA PRO A 16 10.87 -15.81 8.14
C PRO A 16 9.56 -15.14 8.51
N SER A 17 9.11 -15.37 9.75
CA SER A 17 8.06 -14.58 10.36
C SER A 17 8.46 -13.13 10.13
N ARG A 18 7.87 -12.47 9.14
CA ARG A 18 8.20 -11.09 8.79
C ARG A 18 7.49 -10.20 9.78
N ASN A 19 7.79 -10.39 11.06
CA ASN A 19 7.41 -9.51 12.14
C ASN A 19 8.58 -8.58 12.45
N CYS A 20 9.11 -7.93 11.41
CA CYS A 20 9.60 -6.57 11.61
C CYS A 20 8.36 -5.69 11.82
N SER A 21 7.75 -5.80 12.99
CA SER A 21 6.56 -5.06 13.41
C SER A 21 6.93 -3.62 13.78
N THR A 22 7.70 -2.95 12.93
CA THR A 22 7.64 -1.50 12.85
C THR A 22 6.33 -1.21 12.15
N SER A 23 5.30 -0.82 12.91
CA SER A 23 4.03 -0.33 12.40
C SER A 23 4.31 0.95 11.61
N PHE A 24 4.64 0.82 10.32
CA PHE A 24 4.82 1.95 9.44
C PHE A 24 3.44 2.48 9.08
N THR A 25 3.12 3.66 9.59
CA THR A 25 1.85 4.35 9.34
C THR A 25 2.11 5.67 8.64
N VAL A 26 1.32 5.95 7.61
CA VAL A 26 1.30 7.23 6.93
C VAL A 26 0.33 8.15 7.65
N GLU A 27 0.77 9.36 7.98
CA GLU A 27 -0.06 10.38 8.61
C GLU A 27 -0.73 11.27 7.56
N GLU A 28 -1.95 11.74 7.85
CA GLU A 28 -2.74 12.52 6.89
C GLU A 28 -2.05 13.81 6.46
N HIS A 29 -1.34 14.47 7.39
CA HIS A 29 -0.65 15.72 7.08
C HIS A 29 0.53 15.52 6.13
N GLU A 30 1.19 14.35 6.15
CA GLU A 30 2.22 13.98 5.19
C GLU A 30 1.63 13.84 3.79
N VAL A 31 0.51 13.10 3.66
CA VAL A 31 -0.22 12.96 2.39
C VAL A 31 -0.65 14.31 1.86
N ARG A 32 -1.22 15.16 2.73
CA ARG A 32 -1.64 16.51 2.36
C ARG A 32 -0.48 17.36 1.87
N ARG A 33 0.66 17.33 2.56
CA ARG A 33 1.87 18.07 2.16
C ARG A 33 2.31 17.66 0.76
N VAL A 34 2.35 16.35 0.48
CA VAL A 34 2.72 15.81 -0.82
C VAL A 34 1.73 16.28 -1.90
N LEU A 35 0.41 16.20 -1.66
CA LEU A 35 -0.61 16.66 -2.61
C LEU A 35 -0.50 18.16 -2.92
N LEU A 36 -0.10 18.98 -1.95
CA LEU A 36 0.03 20.43 -2.13
C LEU A 36 1.25 20.84 -2.98
N VAL A 37 2.30 20.02 -3.02
CA VAL A 37 3.53 20.30 -3.78
C VAL A 37 3.56 19.64 -5.17
N VAL A 38 2.49 18.94 -5.54
CA VAL A 38 2.27 18.41 -6.89
C VAL A 38 2.44 19.53 -7.93
N ASN A 39 3.17 19.25 -9.02
CA ASN A 39 3.55 20.24 -10.03
C ASN A 39 2.47 20.33 -11.11
N PRO A 40 1.62 21.37 -11.12
CA PRO A 40 0.46 21.44 -12.01
C PRO A 40 0.77 21.44 -13.51
N ARG A 41 2.06 21.48 -13.91
CA ARG A 41 2.54 21.39 -15.30
C ARG A 41 2.90 19.98 -15.76
N LYS A 42 2.86 18.97 -14.87
CA LYS A 42 3.09 17.57 -15.26
C LYS A 42 1.87 17.01 -15.99
N ALA A 43 2.11 16.01 -16.83
CA ALA A 43 1.05 15.30 -17.55
C ALA A 43 0.10 14.60 -16.57
N ASN A 44 -1.17 14.51 -16.96
CA ASN A 44 -2.20 13.81 -16.18
C ASN A 44 -1.88 12.31 -16.12
N GLY A 45 -2.36 11.66 -15.06
CA GLY A 45 -2.33 10.21 -14.96
C GLY A 45 -3.20 9.54 -16.05
N PRO A 46 -3.14 8.20 -16.17
CA PRO A 46 -4.02 7.44 -17.06
C PRO A 46 -5.50 7.55 -16.68
N ASP A 47 -5.80 8.04 -15.47
CA ASP A 47 -7.13 8.38 -14.97
C ASP A 47 -7.67 9.71 -15.52
N GLY A 48 -6.86 10.48 -16.25
CA GLY A 48 -7.23 11.78 -16.79
C GLY A 48 -7.36 12.88 -15.75
N VAL A 49 -7.03 12.63 -14.47
CA VAL A 49 -7.16 13.60 -13.38
C VAL A 49 -6.02 14.63 -13.49
N PRO A 50 -6.32 15.93 -13.62
CA PRO A 50 -5.28 16.95 -13.65
C PRO A 50 -4.55 17.07 -12.32
N GLU A 51 -3.23 17.27 -12.36
CA GLU A 51 -2.42 17.52 -11.16
C GLU A 51 -2.91 18.74 -10.35
N LYS A 52 -3.52 19.72 -11.01
CA LYS A 52 -4.19 20.87 -10.35
C LYS A 52 -5.35 20.43 -9.45
N VAL A 53 -6.12 19.41 -9.85
CA VAL A 53 -7.25 18.90 -9.07
C VAL A 53 -6.75 18.24 -7.79
N LEU A 54 -5.68 17.44 -7.86
CA LEU A 54 -5.05 16.85 -6.67
C LEU A 54 -4.64 17.93 -5.66
N LYS A 55 -4.04 19.02 -6.14
CA LYS A 55 -3.62 20.16 -5.32
C LYS A 55 -4.81 20.91 -4.71
N SER A 56 -5.83 21.23 -5.51
CA SER A 56 -7.03 21.94 -5.05
C SER A 56 -7.85 21.11 -4.06
N CYS A 57 -7.89 19.79 -4.24
CA CYS A 57 -8.65 18.87 -3.40
C CYS A 57 -7.80 18.21 -2.30
N ALA A 58 -6.56 18.67 -2.06
CA ALA A 58 -5.62 18.03 -1.16
C ALA A 58 -6.21 17.74 0.24
N PHE A 59 -6.99 18.66 0.81
CA PHE A 59 -7.64 18.49 2.11
C PHE A 59 -8.74 17.43 2.09
N GLN A 60 -9.50 17.33 1.00
CA GLN A 60 -10.60 16.37 0.85
C GLN A 60 -10.06 14.97 0.54
N LEU A 61 -8.98 14.91 -0.23
CA LEU A 61 -8.37 13.67 -0.72
C LEU A 61 -7.41 13.04 0.30
N ALA A 62 -6.72 13.84 1.13
CA ALA A 62 -5.75 13.32 2.08
C ALA A 62 -6.30 12.23 3.01
N PRO A 63 -7.49 12.37 3.64
CA PRO A 63 -8.02 11.32 4.52
C PRO A 63 -8.23 9.98 3.84
N ILE A 64 -8.76 9.97 2.61
CA ILE A 64 -9.05 8.72 1.90
C ILE A 64 -7.76 8.06 1.37
N PHE A 65 -6.83 8.84 0.83
CA PHE A 65 -5.52 8.33 0.41
C PHE A 65 -4.73 7.76 1.59
N THR A 66 -4.78 8.43 2.76
CA THR A 66 -4.15 7.94 4.00
C THR A 66 -4.70 6.57 4.40
N LYS A 67 -6.03 6.38 4.33
CA LYS A 67 -6.66 5.08 4.60
C LYS A 67 -6.19 4.01 3.61
N ILE A 68 -6.17 4.33 2.32
CA ILE A 68 -5.73 3.41 1.25
C ILE A 68 -4.27 3.00 1.47
N PHE A 69 -3.37 3.95 1.75
CA PHE A 69 -1.96 3.66 1.99
C PHE A 69 -1.77 2.78 3.22
N ASN A 70 -2.38 3.14 4.35
CA ASN A 70 -2.26 2.36 5.58
C ASN A 70 -2.89 0.96 5.46
N TYR A 71 -4.01 0.84 4.75
CA TYR A 71 -4.59 -0.46 4.43
C TYR A 71 -3.61 -1.30 3.59
N SER A 72 -3.04 -0.70 2.54
CA SER A 72 -2.08 -1.38 1.66
C SER A 72 -0.82 -1.79 2.40
N LEU A 73 -0.33 -0.97 3.33
CA LEU A 73 0.82 -1.26 4.17
C LEU A 73 0.54 -2.40 5.16
N ALA A 74 -0.66 -2.45 5.72
CA ALA A 74 -1.07 -3.49 6.65
C ALA A 74 -1.33 -4.84 5.96
N GLN A 75 -1.93 -4.83 4.76
CA GLN A 75 -2.36 -6.04 4.05
C GLN A 75 -1.42 -6.47 2.93
N LEU A 76 -0.44 -5.63 2.56
CA LEU A 76 0.45 -5.84 1.41
C LEU A 76 -0.31 -6.02 0.08
N VAL A 77 -1.49 -5.43 -0.02
CA VAL A 77 -2.40 -5.51 -1.17
C VAL A 77 -2.80 -4.11 -1.58
N ILE A 78 -2.84 -3.85 -2.88
CA ILE A 78 -3.42 -2.61 -3.41
C ILE A 78 -4.94 -2.82 -3.51
N PRO A 79 -5.77 -2.00 -2.85
CA PRO A 79 -7.22 -2.10 -2.96
C PRO A 79 -7.66 -1.97 -4.41
N THR A 80 -8.40 -2.94 -4.90
CA THR A 80 -9.10 -2.85 -6.18
C THR A 80 -10.46 -2.18 -5.96
N ALA A 81 -10.86 -1.30 -6.88
CA ALA A 81 -12.19 -0.71 -6.91
C ALA A 81 -13.26 -1.75 -7.29
#